data_AF-A0A4P6YH43-F1
#
_entry.id   AF-A0A4P6YH43-F1
#
_cell.length_a   1.000
_cell.length_b   1.000
_cell.length_c   1.000
_cell.angle_alpha   90.00
_cell.angle_beta   90.00
_cell.angle_gamma   90.00
#
_symmetry.space_group_name_H-M   'P 1'
#
loop_
_entity.id
_entity.type
_entity.pdbx_description
1 polymer ?
#
loop_
_entity_poly.entity_id
_entity_poly.type
_entity_poly.pdbx_seq_one_letter_code
_entity_poly.pdbx_strand_id
1 'polypeptide(L)'
;MSLFKKIFSSINPSSDEGNDIEKNKFSIQNDAPIEEKFIYNFNKNGGKFLYCENETELKDHFEHILEENDWFEGEALCYEPDLLGMLEENKIKHHKTKTPSFLLANCENLIADEGSILFSSKQIKQHKPNELPVNIVIIATTSQIIETKSDGLSVIKKKYIKDYPTNITTIKYFKKAVDEDFTQYGSSAKNLYLLLLEDL
;
A
#
# COMPACT_ATOMS: atom_id res chain seq x y z
N MET A 1 -16.40 -0.65 16.60
CA MET A 1 -16.87 0.73 16.89
C MET A 1 -16.41 1.63 15.75
N SER A 2 -17.33 2.30 15.07
CA SER A 2 -17.09 2.96 13.78
C SER A 2 -16.45 4.36 13.96
N LEU A 3 -15.12 4.40 14.01
CA LEU A 3 -14.35 5.67 14.05
C LEU A 3 -14.06 6.22 12.65
N PHE A 4 -13.99 5.36 11.64
CA PHE A 4 -13.63 5.76 10.28
C PHE A 4 -14.74 6.49 9.51
N LYS A 5 -16.01 6.30 9.87
CA LYS A 5 -17.15 6.89 9.13
C LYS A 5 -17.19 8.43 9.21
N LYS A 6 -16.52 9.04 10.18
CA LYS A 6 -16.48 10.50 10.35
C LYS A 6 -15.47 11.22 9.45
N ILE A 7 -14.45 10.53 8.93
CA ILE A 7 -13.40 11.17 8.12
C ILE A 7 -13.85 11.31 6.65
N PHE A 8 -14.78 10.46 6.19
CA PHE A 8 -15.24 10.47 4.80
C PHE A 8 -16.29 11.54 4.46
N SER A 9 -16.91 12.21 5.44
CA SER A 9 -18.03 13.14 5.18
C SER A 9 -17.63 14.61 4.95
N SER A 10 -16.34 14.96 4.99
CA SER A 10 -15.93 16.39 5.01
C SER A 10 -15.12 16.86 3.79
N ILE A 11 -15.03 16.08 2.70
CA ILE A 11 -14.35 16.53 1.47
C ILE A 11 -15.38 17.14 0.51
N ASN A 12 -15.86 18.35 0.86
CA ASN A 12 -16.36 19.32 -0.11
C ASN A 12 -15.37 20.51 -0.10
N PRO A 13 -14.76 20.88 -1.23
CA PRO A 13 -13.79 21.95 -1.26
C PRO A 13 -14.52 23.29 -1.42
N SER A 14 -14.48 24.13 -0.39
CA SER A 14 -14.78 25.56 -0.56
C SER A 14 -13.86 26.40 0.32
N SER A 15 -13.08 27.23 -0.39
CA SER A 15 -12.41 28.49 -0.03
C SER A 15 -11.32 28.50 1.05
N ASP A 16 -10.08 28.68 0.56
CA ASP A 16 -9.07 29.68 0.96
C ASP A 16 -9.07 30.16 2.42
N GLU A 17 -8.14 29.61 3.22
CA GLU A 17 -7.44 30.27 4.34
C GLU A 17 -6.21 29.42 4.71
N GLY A 18 -5.21 29.43 3.84
CA GLY A 18 -3.94 28.71 4.01
C GLY A 18 -2.99 29.50 4.91
N ASN A 19 -2.71 28.97 6.10
CA ASN A 19 -1.39 28.90 6.75
C ASN A 19 -1.45 28.58 8.25
N ASP A 20 -2.58 28.84 8.94
CA ASP A 20 -2.70 28.58 10.39
C ASP A 20 -3.37 27.24 10.75
N ILE A 21 -4.15 26.66 9.83
CA ILE A 21 -4.77 25.34 10.01
C ILE A 21 -3.72 24.23 9.94
N GLU A 22 -2.72 24.34 9.06
CA GLU A 22 -1.69 23.30 8.86
C GLU A 22 -0.80 23.10 10.10
N LYS A 23 -0.42 24.19 10.80
CA LYS A 23 0.40 24.12 12.02
C LYS A 23 -0.36 23.53 13.21
N ASN A 24 -1.64 23.88 13.37
CA ASN A 24 -2.48 23.29 14.42
C ASN A 24 -2.80 21.81 14.14
N LYS A 25 -2.95 21.41 12.87
CA LYS A 25 -3.14 20.01 12.47
C LYS A 25 -1.88 19.16 12.73
N PHE A 26 -0.69 19.72 12.49
CA PHE A 26 0.59 19.07 12.75
C PHE A 26 0.85 18.81 14.24
N SER A 27 0.42 19.72 15.13
CA SER A 27 0.63 19.54 16.57
C SER A 27 -0.29 18.48 17.18
N ILE A 28 -1.47 18.27 16.59
CA ILE A 28 -2.43 17.21 17.00
C ILE A 28 -1.99 15.83 16.46
N GLN A 29 -1.15 15.79 15.42
CA GLN A 29 -0.67 14.55 14.78
C GLN A 29 0.33 13.73 15.59
N ASN A 30 0.99 14.29 16.61
CA ASN A 30 1.95 13.53 17.41
C ASN A 30 1.28 12.57 18.41
N ASP A 31 0.02 12.81 18.79
CA ASP A 31 -0.76 11.95 19.70
C ASP A 31 -1.81 11.10 18.97
N ALA A 32 -1.85 11.17 17.63
CA ALA A 32 -2.77 10.36 16.84
C ALA A 32 -2.36 8.88 16.89
N PRO A 33 -3.33 7.94 16.89
CA PRO A 33 -3.04 6.52 16.70
C PRO A 33 -2.19 6.30 15.44
N ILE A 34 -1.31 5.31 15.49
CA ILE A 34 -0.33 5.03 14.44
C ILE A 34 -1.00 4.74 13.10
N GLU A 35 -2.18 4.13 13.15
CA GLU A 35 -3.03 3.83 12.01
C GLU A 35 -3.54 5.12 11.35
N GLU A 36 -4.03 6.09 12.13
CA GLU A 36 -4.49 7.38 11.61
C GLU A 36 -3.34 8.16 10.97
N LYS A 37 -2.16 8.12 11.59
CA LYS A 37 -0.95 8.74 11.05
C LYS A 37 -0.55 8.12 9.71
N PHE A 38 -0.57 6.80 9.62
CA PHE A 38 -0.32 6.08 8.38
C PHE A 38 -1.33 6.48 7.30
N ILE A 39 -2.63 6.40 7.58
CA ILE A 39 -3.68 6.71 6.59
C ILE A 39 -3.57 8.15 6.10
N TYR A 40 -3.29 9.11 6.99
CA TYR A 40 -3.09 10.51 6.60
C TYR A 40 -1.92 10.67 5.61
N ASN A 41 -0.75 10.11 5.96
CA ASN A 41 0.44 10.24 5.13
C ASN A 41 0.33 9.42 3.83
N PHE A 42 -0.29 8.25 3.88
CA PHE A 42 -0.51 7.39 2.72
C PHE A 42 -1.42 8.07 1.69
N ASN A 43 -2.53 8.67 2.13
CA ASN A 43 -3.41 9.46 1.28
C ASN A 43 -2.69 10.71 0.71
N LYS A 44 -1.86 11.38 1.53
CA LYS A 44 -1.04 12.52 1.08
C LYS A 44 -0.10 12.14 -0.06
N ASN A 45 0.41 10.91 -0.06
CA ASN A 45 1.24 10.39 -1.13
C ASN A 45 0.44 9.88 -2.36
N GLY A 46 -0.88 10.01 -2.34
CA GLY A 46 -1.78 9.58 -3.41
C GLY A 46 -2.17 8.12 -3.37
N GLY A 47 -1.90 7.42 -2.26
CA GLY A 47 -2.31 6.03 -2.07
C GLY A 47 -3.82 5.91 -1.91
N LYS A 48 -4.39 4.82 -2.42
CA LYS A 48 -5.79 4.45 -2.19
C LYS A 48 -5.82 3.19 -1.33
N PHE A 49 -6.66 3.18 -0.31
CA PHE A 49 -6.83 1.99 0.54
C PHE A 49 -8.32 1.65 0.69
N LEU A 50 -8.59 0.36 0.88
CA LEU A 50 -9.88 -0.19 1.25
C LEU A 50 -9.68 -0.97 2.56
N TYR A 51 -10.48 -0.62 3.56
CA TYR A 51 -10.46 -1.30 4.84
C TYR A 51 -11.36 -2.53 4.78
N CYS A 52 -10.90 -3.65 5.30
CA CYS A 52 -11.62 -4.92 5.30
C CYS A 52 -11.73 -5.41 6.74
N GLU A 53 -12.95 -5.59 7.26
CA GLU A 53 -13.18 -6.11 8.61
C GLU A 53 -12.90 -7.63 8.69
N ASN A 54 -12.91 -8.32 7.55
CA ASN A 54 -12.72 -9.76 7.47
C ASN A 54 -12.25 -10.19 6.07
N GLU A 55 -11.87 -11.47 5.93
CA GLU A 55 -11.40 -12.03 4.67
C GLU A 55 -12.46 -12.02 3.55
N THR A 56 -13.76 -12.08 3.88
CA THR A 56 -14.82 -12.02 2.87
C THR A 56 -14.85 -10.65 2.20
N GLU A 57 -14.85 -9.57 2.98
CA GLU A 57 -14.79 -8.21 2.44
C GLU A 57 -13.51 -7.98 1.63
N LEU A 58 -12.39 -8.54 2.08
CA LEU A 58 -11.13 -8.46 1.35
C LEU A 58 -11.23 -9.11 -0.04
N LYS A 59 -11.86 -10.29 -0.13
CA LYS A 59 -12.10 -10.96 -1.42
C LYS A 59 -13.05 -10.16 -2.31
N ASP A 60 -14.16 -9.66 -1.75
CA ASP A 60 -15.12 -8.84 -2.49
C ASP A 60 -14.48 -7.56 -3.03
N HIS A 61 -13.67 -6.88 -2.22
CA HIS A 61 -12.92 -5.69 -2.63
C HIS A 61 -11.88 -5.99 -3.70
N PHE A 62 -11.20 -7.13 -3.59
CA PHE A 62 -10.30 -7.59 -4.64
C PHE A 62 -11.03 -7.83 -5.97
N GLU A 63 -12.18 -8.52 -5.94
CA GLU A 63 -13.02 -8.75 -7.11
C GLU A 63 -13.50 -7.44 -7.77
N HIS A 64 -13.95 -6.47 -6.97
CA HIS A 64 -14.34 -5.16 -7.50
C HIS A 64 -13.17 -4.41 -8.17
N ILE A 65 -11.95 -4.51 -7.61
CA ILE A 65 -10.76 -3.93 -8.26
C ILE A 65 -10.51 -4.60 -9.61
N LEU A 66 -10.65 -5.93 -9.70
CA LEU A 66 -10.50 -6.66 -10.95
C LEU A 66 -11.55 -6.22 -11.99
N GLU A 67 -12.81 -6.03 -11.57
CA GLU A 67 -13.90 -5.60 -12.43
C GLU A 67 -13.72 -4.17 -12.93
N GLU A 68 -13.43 -3.21 -12.03
CA GLU A 68 -13.26 -1.79 -12.37
C GLU A 68 -12.14 -1.56 -13.39
N ASN A 69 -11.09 -2.38 -13.34
CA ASN A 69 -9.91 -2.24 -14.19
C ASN A 69 -9.88 -3.22 -15.38
N ASP A 70 -10.93 -4.04 -15.58
CA ASP A 70 -11.02 -5.05 -16.64
C ASP A 70 -9.82 -6.04 -16.63
N TRP A 71 -9.48 -6.56 -15.44
CA TRP A 71 -8.31 -7.42 -15.26
C TRP A 71 -8.60 -8.93 -15.29
N PHE A 72 -9.86 -9.35 -15.37
CA PHE A 72 -10.22 -10.77 -15.40
C PHE A 72 -9.60 -11.56 -16.57
N GLU A 73 -9.41 -10.92 -17.73
CA GLU A 73 -8.75 -11.53 -18.89
C GLU A 73 -7.22 -11.31 -18.90
N GLY A 74 -6.70 -10.55 -17.94
CA GLY A 74 -5.31 -10.14 -17.84
C GLY A 74 -4.35 -11.17 -17.24
N GLU A 75 -3.10 -10.74 -17.08
CA GLU A 75 -2.06 -11.50 -16.38
C GLU A 75 -1.70 -10.78 -15.06
N ALA A 76 -1.51 -11.51 -13.97
CA ALA A 76 -1.06 -10.99 -12.69
C ALA A 76 0.34 -11.49 -12.36
N LEU A 77 1.22 -10.59 -11.95
CA LEU A 77 2.49 -10.95 -11.35
C LEU A 77 2.25 -11.25 -9.87
N CYS A 78 2.71 -12.41 -9.38
CA CYS A 78 2.67 -12.72 -7.95
C CYS A 78 3.81 -13.68 -7.61
N TYR A 79 4.52 -13.39 -6.52
CA TYR A 79 5.68 -14.17 -6.08
C TYR A 79 5.45 -14.95 -4.79
N GLU A 80 4.35 -14.68 -4.10
CA GLU A 80 3.98 -15.30 -2.83
C GLU A 80 2.98 -16.44 -3.03
N PRO A 81 3.34 -17.67 -2.62
CA PRO A 81 2.45 -18.82 -2.75
C PRO A 81 1.07 -18.63 -2.08
N ASP A 82 1.04 -17.95 -0.94
CA ASP A 82 -0.17 -17.79 -0.14
C ASP A 82 -1.25 -16.92 -0.82
N LEU A 83 -0.85 -16.09 -1.79
CA LEU A 83 -1.76 -15.23 -2.56
C LEU A 83 -2.20 -15.85 -3.88
N LEU A 84 -1.56 -16.95 -4.31
CA LEU A 84 -1.91 -17.60 -5.58
C LEU A 84 -3.34 -18.13 -5.56
N GLY A 85 -3.84 -18.58 -4.40
CA GLY A 85 -5.22 -19.03 -4.24
C GLY A 85 -6.23 -17.97 -4.66
N MET A 86 -6.01 -16.70 -4.30
CA MET A 86 -6.91 -15.59 -4.70
C MET A 86 -6.95 -15.38 -6.21
N LEU A 87 -5.80 -15.56 -6.88
CA LEU A 87 -5.72 -15.46 -8.34
C LEU A 87 -6.40 -16.65 -9.02
N GLU A 88 -6.23 -17.85 -8.48
CA GLU A 88 -6.85 -19.08 -8.99
C GLU A 88 -8.38 -19.07 -8.84
N GLU A 89 -8.88 -18.64 -7.68
CA GLU A 89 -10.32 -18.46 -7.43
C GLU A 89 -10.96 -17.52 -8.48
N ASN A 90 -10.23 -16.47 -8.86
CA ASN A 90 -10.64 -15.48 -9.85
C ASN A 90 -10.24 -15.84 -11.30
N LYS A 91 -9.67 -17.03 -11.53
CA LYS A 91 -9.20 -17.52 -12.85
C LYS A 91 -8.18 -16.59 -13.53
N ILE A 92 -7.40 -15.85 -12.76
CA ILE A 92 -6.38 -14.93 -13.25
C ILE A 92 -5.10 -15.70 -13.63
N LYS A 93 -4.58 -15.42 -14.82
CA LYS A 93 -3.33 -16.01 -15.30
C LYS A 93 -2.15 -15.42 -14.53
N HIS A 94 -1.38 -16.27 -13.86
CA HIS A 94 -0.23 -15.83 -13.06
C HIS A 94 1.06 -16.63 -13.31
N HIS A 95 1.00 -17.67 -14.15
CA HIS A 95 2.17 -18.45 -14.54
C HIS A 95 2.77 -17.94 -15.85
N LYS A 96 4.11 -17.80 -15.88
CA LYS A 96 4.88 -17.39 -17.08
C LYS A 96 4.37 -16.09 -17.72
N THR A 97 4.01 -15.12 -16.88
CA THR A 97 3.50 -13.83 -17.31
C THR A 97 4.53 -13.08 -18.15
N LYS A 98 4.12 -12.56 -19.31
CA LYS A 98 4.98 -11.76 -20.19
C LYS A 98 4.72 -10.28 -20.01
N THR A 99 3.45 -9.92 -19.84
CA THR A 99 2.98 -8.52 -19.75
C THR A 99 1.91 -8.44 -18.66
N PRO A 100 2.30 -8.53 -17.38
CA PRO A 100 1.37 -8.48 -16.27
C PRO A 100 0.65 -7.12 -16.19
N SER A 101 -0.68 -7.16 -16.05
CA SER A 101 -1.55 -6.00 -15.86
C SER A 101 -1.36 -5.36 -14.48
N PHE A 102 -1.11 -6.19 -13.46
CA PHE A 102 -0.87 -5.76 -12.09
C PHE A 102 0.07 -6.72 -11.33
N LEU A 103 0.62 -6.25 -10.22
CA LEU A 103 1.29 -7.07 -9.22
C LEU A 103 0.33 -7.31 -8.05
N LEU A 104 0.16 -8.56 -7.64
CA LEU A 104 -0.45 -8.92 -6.36
C LEU A 104 0.65 -9.35 -5.39
N ALA A 105 0.76 -8.67 -4.26
CA ALA A 105 1.74 -8.98 -3.23
C ALA A 105 1.24 -8.56 -1.84
N ASN A 106 1.86 -9.10 -0.80
CA ASN A 106 1.79 -8.57 0.55
C ASN A 106 2.88 -7.50 0.73
N CYS A 107 3.03 -6.99 1.96
CA CYS A 107 4.17 -6.19 2.35
C CYS A 107 4.87 -6.75 3.59
N GLU A 108 6.07 -6.26 3.89
CA GLU A 108 6.68 -6.53 5.20
C GLU A 108 6.04 -5.65 6.28
N ASN A 109 5.95 -4.34 6.02
CA ASN A 109 5.39 -3.37 6.96
C ASN A 109 4.79 -2.15 6.24
N LEU A 110 3.86 -1.48 6.90
CA LEU A 110 3.29 -0.18 6.53
C LEU A 110 3.91 0.89 7.43
N ILE A 111 4.58 1.89 6.85
CA ILE A 111 5.35 2.88 7.61
C ILE A 111 4.52 4.15 7.82
N ALA A 112 4.15 4.42 9.06
CA ALA A 112 3.25 5.50 9.44
C ALA A 112 3.85 6.90 9.27
N ASP A 113 5.12 7.11 9.65
CA ASP A 113 5.80 8.42 9.58
C ASP A 113 5.81 9.01 8.15
N GLU A 114 5.96 8.15 7.15
CA GLU A 114 6.12 8.52 5.76
C GLU A 114 4.92 8.17 4.89
N GLY A 115 4.00 7.32 5.36
CA GLY A 115 2.89 6.79 4.56
C GLY A 115 3.39 5.93 3.39
N SER A 116 4.39 5.08 3.66
CA SER A 116 5.05 4.25 2.65
C SER A 116 4.88 2.77 2.93
N ILE A 117 5.04 1.94 1.90
CA ILE A 117 4.95 0.47 2.02
C ILE A 117 6.35 -0.11 1.90
N LEU A 118 6.75 -0.92 2.88
CA LEU A 118 8.04 -1.61 2.92
C LEU A 118 7.92 -3.01 2.31
N PHE A 119 8.72 -3.24 1.29
CA PHE A 119 8.85 -4.52 0.61
C PHE A 119 10.23 -5.13 0.85
N SER A 120 10.30 -6.44 0.69
CA SER A 120 11.56 -7.15 0.60
C SER A 120 11.65 -7.96 -0.71
N SER A 121 12.81 -8.55 -0.94
CA SER A 121 13.01 -9.47 -2.06
C SER A 121 12.08 -10.70 -2.04
N LYS A 122 11.36 -10.96 -0.94
CA LYS A 122 10.34 -12.00 -0.92
C LYS A 122 9.14 -11.63 -1.80
N GLN A 123 8.69 -10.37 -1.70
CA GLN A 123 7.51 -9.85 -2.41
C GLN A 123 7.82 -9.33 -3.81
N ILE A 124 9.00 -8.74 -4.05
CA ILE A 124 9.33 -8.12 -5.35
C ILE A 124 10.59 -8.67 -6.02
N LYS A 125 11.19 -9.72 -5.44
CA LYS A 125 12.46 -10.29 -5.91
C LYS A 125 13.56 -9.22 -5.99
N GLN A 126 14.25 -9.13 -7.11
CA GLN A 126 15.30 -8.12 -7.34
C GLN A 126 14.80 -6.98 -8.23
N HIS A 127 13.49 -6.92 -8.51
CA HIS A 127 12.95 -5.88 -9.36
C HIS A 127 12.97 -4.54 -8.66
N LYS A 128 13.44 -3.53 -9.39
CA LYS A 128 13.30 -2.15 -8.95
C LYS A 128 11.84 -1.72 -9.07
N PRO A 129 11.36 -0.75 -8.28
CA PRO A 129 9.99 -0.24 -8.40
C PRO A 129 9.60 0.11 -9.84
N ASN A 130 10.53 0.63 -10.65
CA ASN A 130 10.28 1.02 -12.03
C ASN A 130 10.08 -0.17 -12.99
N GLU A 131 10.56 -1.36 -12.62
CA GLU A 131 10.41 -2.60 -13.39
C GLU A 131 9.12 -3.36 -13.03
N LEU A 132 8.48 -3.00 -11.92
CA LEU A 132 7.20 -3.56 -11.53
C LEU A 132 6.06 -3.04 -12.42
N PRO A 133 4.95 -3.79 -12.54
CA PRO A 133 3.74 -3.33 -13.21
C PRO A 133 3.31 -1.94 -12.70
N VAL A 134 2.64 -1.16 -13.56
CA VAL A 134 2.13 0.17 -13.18
C VAL A 134 1.10 0.07 -12.07
N ASN A 135 0.27 -0.97 -12.11
CA ASN A 135 -0.75 -1.22 -11.10
C ASN A 135 -0.27 -2.26 -10.10
N ILE A 136 -0.51 -2.00 -8.82
CA ILE A 136 -0.11 -2.88 -7.73
C ILE A 136 -1.28 -3.00 -6.75
N VAL A 137 -1.64 -4.22 -6.40
CA VAL A 137 -2.59 -4.53 -5.34
C VAL A 137 -1.81 -5.12 -4.18
N ILE A 138 -1.85 -4.44 -3.04
CA ILE A 138 -1.19 -4.87 -1.81
C ILE A 138 -2.22 -5.31 -0.80
N ILE A 139 -2.01 -6.49 -0.23
CA ILE A 139 -2.74 -6.94 0.94
C ILE A 139 -1.85 -6.77 2.17
N ALA A 140 -2.37 -6.13 3.20
CA ALA A 140 -1.67 -5.93 4.46
C ALA A 140 -2.65 -6.00 5.62
N THR A 141 -2.14 -6.22 6.83
CA THR A 141 -2.95 -6.15 8.04
C THR A 141 -2.62 -4.92 8.88
N THR A 142 -3.55 -4.55 9.77
CA THR A 142 -3.36 -3.45 10.72
C THR A 142 -2.14 -3.64 11.61
N SER A 143 -1.84 -4.87 12.02
CA SER A 143 -0.66 -5.20 12.84
C SER A 143 0.68 -4.99 12.12
N GLN A 144 0.68 -4.81 10.80
CA GLN A 144 1.88 -4.49 10.03
C GLN A 144 2.20 -2.98 10.01
N ILE A 145 1.36 -2.14 10.61
CA ILE A 145 1.59 -0.70 10.71
C ILE A 145 2.61 -0.44 11.82
N ILE A 146 3.68 0.25 11.45
CA ILE A 146 4.79 0.60 12.34
C ILE A 146 5.19 2.06 12.16
N GLU A 147 5.88 2.60 13.16
CA GLU A 147 6.11 4.04 13.25
C GLU A 147 7.12 4.48 12.20
N THR A 148 8.29 3.83 12.19
CA THR A 148 9.42 4.24 11.35
C THR A 148 10.01 3.10 10.52
N LYS A 149 10.76 3.48 9.47
CA LYS A 149 11.56 2.52 8.68
C LYS A 149 12.57 1.74 9.52
N SER A 150 13.16 2.37 10.55
CA SER A 150 14.13 1.73 11.44
C SER A 150 13.49 0.57 12.22
N ASP A 151 12.26 0.77 12.67
CA ASP A 151 11.48 -0.28 13.32
C ASP A 151 11.18 -1.41 12.32
N GLY A 152 10.89 -1.08 11.07
CA GLY A 152 10.60 -2.07 10.02
C GLY A 152 11.79 -2.96 9.71
N LEU A 153 12.99 -2.38 9.65
CA LEU A 153 14.22 -3.16 9.52
C LEU A 153 14.45 -4.05 10.76
N SER A 154 14.06 -3.59 11.94
CA SER A 154 14.15 -4.38 13.17
C SER A 154 13.16 -5.54 13.19
N VAL A 155 11.93 -5.34 12.69
CA VAL A 155 10.92 -6.39 12.50
C VAL A 155 11.43 -7.44 11.51
N ILE A 156 11.97 -7.03 10.36
CA ILE A 156 12.55 -7.94 9.35
C ILE A 156 13.69 -8.77 9.96
N LYS A 157 14.62 -8.15 10.70
CA LYS A 157 15.72 -8.87 11.36
C LYS A 157 15.23 -9.92 12.37
N LYS A 158 14.14 -9.65 13.09
CA LYS A 158 13.54 -10.60 14.04
C LYS A 158 12.81 -11.73 13.31
N LYS A 159 12.10 -11.41 12.22
CA LYS A 159 11.34 -12.36 11.40
C LYS A 159 12.24 -13.34 10.66
N TYR A 160 13.35 -12.85 10.08
CA TYR A 160 14.25 -13.64 9.24
C TYR A 160 15.59 -13.92 9.94
N ILE A 161 15.68 -15.05 10.65
CA ILE A 161 16.90 -15.44 11.39
C ILE A 161 17.98 -16.02 10.47
N LYS A 162 17.59 -16.76 9.42
CA LYS A 162 18.52 -17.47 8.52
C LYS A 162 18.40 -17.05 7.05
N ASP A 163 17.18 -16.76 6.61
CA ASP A 163 16.86 -16.48 5.21
C ASP A 163 16.51 -15.00 5.04
N TYR A 164 17.51 -14.15 5.29
CA TYR A 164 17.35 -12.70 5.25
C TYR A 164 17.11 -12.24 3.80
N PRO A 165 16.13 -11.35 3.54
CA PRO A 165 15.87 -10.87 2.20
C PRO A 165 17.08 -10.12 1.63
N THR A 166 17.41 -10.38 0.36
CA THR A 166 18.59 -9.79 -0.30
C THR A 166 18.40 -8.31 -0.65
N ASN A 167 17.15 -7.84 -0.67
CA ASN A 167 16.80 -6.44 -0.93
C ASN A 167 15.63 -6.02 -0.05
N ILE A 168 15.64 -4.76 0.38
CA ILE A 168 14.57 -4.12 1.14
C ILE A 168 14.37 -2.73 0.53
N THR A 169 13.13 -2.41 0.17
CA THR A 169 12.79 -1.14 -0.48
C THR A 169 11.47 -0.61 0.05
N THR A 170 11.31 0.71 0.03
CA THR A 170 10.03 1.36 0.30
C THR A 170 9.46 1.98 -0.97
N ILE A 171 8.15 1.84 -1.18
CA ILE A 171 7.42 2.61 -2.19
C ILE A 171 6.58 3.66 -1.44
N LYS A 172 6.79 4.92 -1.80
CA LYS A 172 6.16 6.06 -1.12
C LYS A 172 5.15 6.79 -2.00
N TYR A 173 5.47 7.06 -3.26
CA TYR A 173 4.66 7.94 -4.12
C TYR A 173 3.76 7.13 -5.05
N PHE A 174 2.44 7.37 -4.97
CA PHE A 174 1.40 6.61 -5.67
C PHE A 174 0.58 7.47 -6.65
N LYS A 175 0.99 8.73 -6.85
CA LYS A 175 0.43 9.64 -7.84
C LYS A 175 1.53 10.15 -8.76
N LYS A 176 1.21 10.35 -10.04
CA LYS A 176 2.11 11.01 -10.99
C LYS A 176 2.31 12.46 -10.57
N ALA A 177 3.57 12.85 -10.36
CA ALA A 177 3.96 14.23 -10.08
C ALA A 177 3.40 15.17 -11.14
N VAL A 178 2.76 16.27 -10.72
CA VAL A 178 2.38 17.36 -11.64
C VAL A 178 3.59 18.26 -11.92
N ASP A 179 4.49 18.38 -10.95
CA ASP A 179 5.78 19.06 -11.04
C ASP A 179 6.89 18.16 -10.46
N GLU A 180 7.99 17.97 -11.20
CA GLU A 180 9.13 17.15 -10.78
C GLU A 180 9.91 17.86 -9.66
N ASP A 181 9.53 17.62 -8.40
CA ASP A 181 10.41 17.95 -7.28
C ASP A 181 11.70 17.11 -7.36
N PHE A 182 12.85 17.71 -7.07
CA PHE A 182 14.15 17.02 -7.03
C PHE A 182 14.15 15.74 -6.16
N THR A 183 13.26 15.66 -5.17
CA THR A 183 13.10 14.49 -4.28
C THR A 183 12.35 13.31 -4.93
N GLN A 184 11.69 13.55 -6.06
CA GLN A 184 10.91 12.56 -6.82
C GLN A 184 11.69 12.00 -8.01
N TYR A 185 12.91 12.51 -8.26
CA TYR A 185 13.78 12.07 -9.35
C TYR A 185 14.09 10.56 -9.21
N GLY A 186 13.57 9.75 -10.15
CA GLY A 186 13.71 8.30 -10.17
C GLY A 186 12.53 7.51 -9.58
N SER A 187 11.50 8.18 -9.04
CA SER A 187 10.26 7.53 -8.63
C SER A 187 9.33 7.29 -9.82
N SER A 188 8.91 6.03 -10.02
CA SER A 188 7.83 5.69 -10.95
C SER A 188 6.52 5.72 -10.17
N ALA A 189 5.62 6.63 -10.54
CA ALA A 189 4.27 6.63 -9.99
C ALA A 189 3.58 5.30 -10.32
N LYS A 190 3.12 4.61 -9.28
CA LYS A 190 2.37 3.36 -9.37
C LYS A 190 0.95 3.60 -8.89
N ASN A 191 -0.02 3.03 -9.59
CA ASN A 191 -1.40 2.98 -9.11
C ASN A 191 -1.47 1.86 -8.07
N LEU A 192 -1.44 2.22 -6.79
CA LEU A 192 -1.45 1.25 -5.70
C LEU A 192 -2.80 1.21 -5.00
N TYR A 193 -3.36 0.00 -4.92
CA TYR A 193 -4.52 -0.33 -4.10
C TYR A 193 -4.02 -1.08 -2.86
N LEU A 194 -4.32 -0.55 -1.68
CA LEU A 194 -4.03 -1.21 -0.40
C LEU A 194 -5.32 -1.81 0.18
N LEU A 195 -5.42 -3.13 0.21
CA LEU A 195 -6.44 -3.85 0.97
C LEU A 195 -5.92 -4.04 2.40
N LEU A 196 -6.45 -3.27 3.34
CA LEU A 196 -6.03 -3.28 4.74
C LEU A 196 -7.00 -4.11 5.57
N LEU A 197 -6.58 -5.30 5.97
CA LEU A 197 -7.36 -6.24 6.79
C LEU A 197 -7.18 -5.95 8.28
N GLU A 198 -8.29 -5.90 9.01
CA GLU A 198 -8.29 -5.85 10.48
C GLU A 198 -7.87 -7.21 11.05
N ASP A 199 -6.82 -7.21 11.87
CA ASP A 199 -6.40 -8.38 12.66
C ASP A 199 -6.38 -8.04 14.16
N LEU A 200 -7.12 -8.82 14.95
CA LEU A 200 -7.29 -8.67 16.41
C LEU A 200 -6.27 -9.48 17.22
#